data_AF-A0A976QV43-F1
#
_entry.id   AF-A0A976QV43-F1
#
_cell.length_a   1.000
_cell.length_b   1.000
_cell.length_c   1.000
_cell.angle_alpha   90.00
_cell.angle_beta   90.00
_cell.angle_gamma   90.00
#
_symmetry.space_group_name_H-M   'P 1'
#
loop_
_entity.id
_entity.type
_entity.pdbx_description
1 polymer ?
#
loop_
_entity_poly.entity_id
_entity_poly.type
_entity_poly.pdbx_seq_one_letter_code
_entity_poly.pdbx_strand_id
1 'polypeptide(L)'
;MENAQEVFCKACEKVFDCWTALNLAVENNWGGDDSLSKKELLVRNVIEFCLKAKELYSDEIEDILIVKLDEYFSVNLEDGSEVEIASILVKLHETCSNNDFSYANELIANLQKSSNPSVAAHGTFKLRQLFSDPNSEEEDTPKSKSRGLQLKFKTHLGSKTVTDEDGWTTVL
;
A
#
# COMPACT_ATOMS: atom_id res chain seq x y z
N MET A 1 27.91 7.33 -15.62
CA MET A 1 26.90 6.33 -15.99
C MET A 1 26.21 5.98 -14.69
N GLU A 2 24.92 6.27 -14.59
CA GLU A 2 24.12 5.85 -13.44
C GLU A 2 24.13 4.32 -13.38
N ASN A 3 24.43 3.74 -12.22
CA ASN A 3 24.37 2.30 -12.05
C ASN A 3 22.91 1.90 -11.92
N ALA A 4 22.40 1.07 -12.84
CA ALA A 4 21.01 0.63 -12.84
C ALA A 4 20.58 0.02 -11.49
N GLN A 5 21.49 -0.71 -10.85
CA GLN A 5 21.25 -1.28 -9.51
C GLN A 5 21.12 -0.19 -8.44
N GLU A 6 21.94 0.86 -8.51
CA GLU A 6 21.90 1.95 -7.53
C GLU A 6 20.60 2.76 -7.64
N VAL A 7 20.16 3.05 -8.85
CA VAL A 7 18.88 3.74 -9.12
C VAL A 7 17.71 2.88 -8.63
N PHE A 8 17.73 1.59 -8.95
CA PHE A 8 16.73 0.63 -8.51
C PHE A 8 16.63 0.57 -6.97
N CYS A 9 17.76 0.38 -6.27
CA CYS A 9 17.78 0.33 -4.81
C CYS A 9 17.19 1.60 -4.19
N LYS A 10 17.63 2.79 -4.65
CA LYS A 10 17.12 4.08 -4.15
C LYS A 10 15.62 4.23 -4.36
N ALA A 11 15.11 3.80 -5.52
CA ALA A 11 13.68 3.86 -5.81
C ALA A 11 12.89 2.92 -4.89
N CYS A 12 13.36 1.69 -4.69
CA CYS A 12 12.74 0.72 -3.79
C CYS A 12 12.69 1.23 -2.34
N GLU A 13 13.81 1.75 -1.82
CA GLU A 13 13.86 2.35 -0.49
C GLU A 13 12.82 3.45 -0.32
N LYS A 14 12.67 4.33 -1.33
CA LYS A 14 11.66 5.38 -1.31
C LYS A 14 10.22 4.85 -1.35
N VAL A 15 9.96 3.79 -2.08
CA VAL A 15 8.65 3.12 -2.10
C VAL A 15 8.30 2.60 -0.70
N PHE A 16 9.22 1.89 -0.04
CA PHE A 16 9.01 1.38 1.32
C PHE A 16 8.91 2.49 2.37
N ASP A 17 9.63 3.60 2.20
CA ASP A 17 9.49 4.78 3.06
C ASP A 17 8.14 5.47 2.95
N CYS A 18 7.40 5.26 1.86
CA CYS A 18 6.05 5.81 1.68
C CYS A 18 4.95 4.77 1.91
N TRP A 19 5.30 3.51 2.22
CA TRP A 19 4.31 2.48 2.46
C TRP A 19 3.71 2.61 3.86
N THR A 20 2.44 3.02 3.91
CA THR A 20 1.75 3.37 5.16
C THR A 20 1.70 2.20 6.14
N ALA A 21 1.39 0.98 5.69
CA ALA A 21 1.30 -0.19 6.59
C ALA A 21 2.62 -0.44 7.33
N LEU A 22 3.75 -0.39 6.61
CA LEU A 22 5.08 -0.58 7.19
C LEU A 22 5.48 0.56 8.13
N ASN A 23 5.19 1.81 7.76
CA ASN A 23 5.51 2.95 8.63
C ASN A 23 4.66 2.94 9.91
N LEU A 24 3.36 2.66 9.82
CA LEU A 24 2.51 2.53 11.00
C LEU A 24 3.00 1.41 11.92
N ALA A 25 3.44 0.29 11.35
CA ALA A 25 4.00 -0.81 12.13
C ALA A 25 5.26 -0.41 12.91
N VAL A 26 6.13 0.40 12.31
CA VAL A 26 7.33 0.92 12.98
C VAL A 26 6.98 2.00 14.00
N GLU A 27 6.14 2.97 13.64
CA GLU A 27 5.74 4.10 14.50
C GLU A 27 5.01 3.63 15.77
N ASN A 28 4.16 2.61 15.64
CA ASN A 28 3.43 2.02 16.77
C ASN A 28 4.22 0.92 17.48
N ASN A 29 5.48 0.70 17.10
CA ASN A 29 6.38 -0.29 17.69
C ASN A 29 5.80 -1.72 17.68
N TRP A 30 5.04 -2.08 16.63
CA TRP A 30 4.43 -3.41 16.49
C TRP A 30 5.48 -4.52 16.34
N GLY A 31 6.69 -4.17 15.93
CA GLY A 31 7.83 -5.08 15.90
C GLY A 31 8.62 -5.15 17.20
N GLY A 32 8.25 -4.42 18.26
CA GLY A 32 9.07 -4.29 19.48
C GLY A 32 10.27 -3.36 19.29
N ASP A 33 11.19 -3.33 20.27
CA ASP A 33 12.31 -2.36 20.31
C ASP A 33 13.21 -2.36 19.07
N ASP A 34 13.20 -3.45 18.29
CA ASP A 34 13.94 -3.62 17.04
C ASP A 34 13.10 -3.34 15.78
N SER A 35 11.93 -2.70 15.90
CA SER A 35 11.01 -2.38 14.79
C SER A 35 11.71 -1.70 13.61
N LEU A 36 12.61 -0.74 13.88
CA LEU A 36 13.35 -0.03 12.85
C LEU A 36 14.34 -0.98 12.13
N SER A 37 15.08 -1.79 12.88
CA SER A 37 16.01 -2.77 12.30
C SER A 37 15.28 -3.85 11.49
N LYS A 38 14.08 -4.25 11.92
CA LYS A 38 13.20 -5.16 11.16
C LYS A 38 12.73 -4.54 9.85
N LYS A 39 12.37 -3.25 9.84
CA LYS A 39 12.05 -2.52 8.59
C LYS A 39 13.24 -2.55 7.63
N GLU A 40 14.43 -2.18 8.10
CA GLU A 40 15.65 -2.19 7.27
C GLU A 40 15.96 -3.58 6.71
N LEU A 41 15.80 -4.62 7.54
CA LEU A 41 16.04 -6.00 7.16
C LEU A 41 15.02 -6.50 6.11
N LEU A 42 13.74 -6.14 6.26
CA LEU A 42 12.70 -6.43 5.26
C LEU A 42 13.04 -5.76 3.92
N VAL A 43 13.32 -4.46 3.94
CA VAL A 43 13.63 -3.70 2.71
C VAL A 43 14.84 -4.30 2.00
N ARG A 44 15.91 -4.60 2.74
CA ARG A 44 17.11 -5.24 2.19
C ARG A 44 16.80 -6.59 1.56
N ASN A 45 16.05 -7.45 2.26
CA ASN A 45 15.72 -8.79 1.77
C ASN A 45 14.93 -8.74 0.46
N VAL A 46 13.95 -7.83 0.36
CA VAL A 46 13.15 -7.67 -0.86
C VAL A 46 14.00 -7.12 -2.00
N ILE A 47 14.82 -6.09 -1.76
CA ILE A 47 15.73 -5.55 -2.79
C ILE A 47 16.70 -6.64 -3.27
N GLU A 48 17.30 -7.40 -2.35
CA GLU A 48 18.20 -8.49 -2.72
C GLU A 48 17.50 -9.60 -3.52
N PHE A 49 16.25 -9.93 -3.17
CA PHE A 49 15.44 -10.86 -3.94
C PHE A 49 15.24 -10.34 -5.37
N CYS A 50 14.83 -9.08 -5.51
CA CYS A 50 14.63 -8.44 -6.79
C CYS A 50 15.89 -8.42 -7.66
N LEU A 51 17.06 -8.14 -7.07
CA LEU A 51 18.33 -8.08 -7.81
C LEU A 51 18.87 -9.45 -8.23
N LYS A 52 18.49 -10.53 -7.54
CA LYS A 52 18.92 -11.90 -7.86
C LYS A 52 18.02 -12.55 -8.90
N ALA A 53 16.76 -12.14 -8.97
CA ALA A 53 15.79 -12.65 -9.93
C ALA A 53 16.13 -12.18 -11.35
N LYS A 54 16.01 -13.09 -12.33
CA LYS A 54 16.13 -12.73 -13.76
C LYS A 54 14.83 -12.10 -14.26
N GLU A 55 13.72 -12.64 -13.79
CA GLU A 55 12.36 -12.22 -14.08
C GLU A 55 11.64 -12.18 -12.75
N LEU A 56 10.90 -11.10 -12.49
CA LEU A 56 10.18 -10.90 -11.23
C LEU A 56 8.69 -10.96 -11.49
N TYR A 57 8.00 -11.73 -10.67
CA TYR A 57 6.55 -11.77 -10.66
C TYR A 57 6.01 -11.10 -9.40
N SER A 58 4.86 -10.43 -9.56
CA SER A 58 4.28 -9.61 -8.49
C SER A 58 3.80 -10.46 -7.31
N ASP A 59 3.27 -11.64 -7.58
CA ASP A 59 2.80 -12.62 -6.58
C ASP A 59 3.93 -13.12 -5.68
N GLU A 60 5.14 -13.34 -6.22
CA GLU A 60 6.28 -13.74 -5.40
C GLU A 60 6.70 -12.65 -4.41
N ILE A 61 6.67 -11.38 -4.83
CA ILE A 61 6.99 -10.25 -3.96
C ILE A 61 5.87 -10.05 -2.93
N GLU A 62 4.61 -10.13 -3.36
CA GLU A 62 3.45 -10.05 -2.48
C GLU A 62 3.53 -11.07 -1.34
N ASP A 63 3.78 -12.34 -1.66
CA ASP A 63 3.94 -13.40 -0.66
C ASP A 63 5.05 -13.09 0.34
N ILE A 64 6.20 -12.58 -0.13
CA ILE A 64 7.31 -12.17 0.74
C ILE A 64 6.87 -11.03 1.66
N LEU A 65 6.16 -10.03 1.14
CA LEU A 65 5.70 -8.89 1.91
C LEU A 65 4.69 -9.29 2.99
N ILE A 66 3.71 -10.12 2.65
CA ILE A 66 2.70 -10.65 3.59
C ILE A 66 3.39 -11.42 4.71
N VAL A 67 4.22 -12.41 4.34
CA VAL A 67 4.91 -13.27 5.33
C VAL A 67 5.80 -12.43 6.25
N LYS A 68 6.55 -11.45 5.71
CA LYS A 68 7.49 -10.66 6.52
C LYS A 68 6.81 -9.63 7.40
N LEU A 69 5.69 -9.03 6.98
CA LEU A 69 4.92 -8.12 7.82
C LEU A 69 4.26 -8.87 8.99
N ASP A 70 3.77 -10.09 8.76
CA ASP A 70 3.24 -10.93 9.84
C ASP A 70 4.37 -11.38 10.79
N GLU A 71 5.48 -11.92 10.27
CA GLU A 71 6.59 -12.41 11.08
C GLU A 71 7.26 -11.30 11.93
N TYR A 72 7.45 -10.11 11.36
CA TYR A 72 8.22 -9.05 12.02
C TYR A 72 7.36 -8.12 12.88
N PHE A 73 6.13 -7.88 12.47
CA PHE A 73 5.24 -6.87 13.06
C PHE A 73 3.86 -7.40 13.46
N SER A 74 3.56 -8.68 13.22
CA SER A 74 2.23 -9.26 13.44
C SER A 74 1.11 -8.49 12.72
N VAL A 75 1.43 -7.99 11.53
CA VAL A 75 0.49 -7.24 10.67
C VAL A 75 -0.07 -8.19 9.61
N ASN A 76 -1.40 -8.33 9.61
CA ASN A 76 -2.11 -8.93 8.50
C ASN A 76 -2.52 -7.85 7.50
N LEU A 77 -2.09 -7.99 6.24
CA LEU A 77 -2.42 -7.06 5.18
C LEU A 77 -3.74 -7.46 4.53
N GLU A 78 -4.69 -6.53 4.46
CA GLU A 78 -6.04 -6.75 3.90
C GLU A 78 -6.51 -5.61 2.99
N ASP A 79 -5.68 -4.57 2.84
CA ASP A 79 -6.01 -3.36 2.08
C ASP A 79 -5.52 -3.41 0.62
N GLY A 80 -4.83 -4.49 0.24
CA GLY A 80 -4.27 -4.69 -1.10
C GLY A 80 -3.05 -3.83 -1.39
N SER A 81 -2.44 -3.24 -0.36
CA SER A 81 -1.27 -2.36 -0.54
C SER A 81 -0.01 -3.15 -0.91
N GLU A 82 0.12 -4.38 -0.42
CA GLU A 82 1.13 -5.36 -0.80
C GLU A 82 1.19 -5.60 -2.31
N VAL A 83 0.03 -5.76 -2.94
CA VAL A 83 -0.10 -5.97 -4.39
C VAL A 83 0.40 -4.73 -5.15
N GLU A 84 0.08 -3.54 -4.64
CA GLU A 84 0.49 -2.27 -5.24
C GLU A 84 2.00 -2.07 -5.12
N ILE A 85 2.58 -2.34 -3.95
CA ILE A 85 4.02 -2.27 -3.73
C ILE A 85 4.73 -3.27 -4.64
N ALA A 86 4.28 -4.53 -4.67
CA ALA A 86 4.85 -5.56 -5.52
C ALA A 86 4.83 -5.17 -7.00
N SER A 87 3.70 -4.67 -7.51
CA SER A 87 3.57 -4.21 -8.90
C SER A 87 4.55 -3.08 -9.25
N ILE A 88 4.77 -2.13 -8.34
CA ILE A 88 5.71 -1.04 -8.53
C ILE A 88 7.15 -1.57 -8.58
N LEU A 89 7.51 -2.50 -7.69
CA LEU A 89 8.84 -3.10 -7.66
C LEU A 89 9.15 -3.91 -8.93
N VAL A 90 8.18 -4.68 -9.45
CA VAL A 90 8.32 -5.38 -10.73
C VAL A 90 8.54 -4.39 -11.88
N LYS A 91 7.73 -3.33 -11.96
CA LYS A 91 7.87 -2.31 -13.01
C LYS A 91 9.22 -1.60 -12.92
N LEU A 92 9.69 -1.26 -11.72
CA LEU A 92 11.02 -0.69 -11.50
C LEU A 92 12.12 -1.62 -12.01
N HIS A 93 12.04 -2.91 -11.66
CA HIS A 93 13.02 -3.90 -12.09
C HIS A 93 13.06 -4.03 -13.61
N GLU A 94 11.90 -4.07 -14.28
CA GLU A 94 11.80 -4.14 -15.74
C GLU A 94 12.39 -2.89 -16.40
N THR A 95 12.01 -1.68 -15.97
CA THR A 95 12.51 -0.43 -16.56
C THR A 95 14.02 -0.27 -16.36
N CYS A 96 14.51 -0.55 -15.15
CA CYS A 96 15.93 -0.46 -14.84
C CYS A 96 16.77 -1.51 -15.61
N SER A 97 16.22 -2.72 -15.82
CA SER A 97 16.86 -3.76 -16.65
C SER A 97 16.97 -3.35 -18.11
N ASN A 98 16.03 -2.54 -18.59
CA ASN A 98 16.02 -1.98 -19.95
C ASN A 98 16.87 -0.69 -20.10
N ASN A 99 17.61 -0.27 -19.05
CA ASN A 99 18.34 1.00 -18.98
C ASN A 99 17.44 2.25 -19.09
N ASP A 100 16.15 2.12 -18.79
CA ASP A 100 15.23 3.24 -18.66
C ASP A 100 15.06 3.61 -17.18
N PHE A 101 15.64 4.74 -16.80
CA PHE A 101 15.58 5.26 -15.43
C PHE A 101 14.51 6.34 -15.25
N SER A 102 13.73 6.66 -16.30
CA SER A 102 12.74 7.73 -16.27
C SER A 102 11.67 7.46 -15.22
N TYR A 103 11.15 6.23 -15.21
CA TYR A 103 10.15 5.79 -14.24
C TYR A 103 10.67 5.86 -12.81
N ALA A 104 11.88 5.35 -12.55
CA ALA A 104 12.48 5.36 -11.21
C ALA A 104 12.72 6.79 -10.70
N ASN A 105 13.24 7.68 -11.55
CA ASN A 105 13.50 9.07 -11.20
C ASN A 105 12.21 9.86 -10.97
N GLU A 106 11.19 9.66 -11.80
CA GLU A 106 9.87 10.26 -11.61
C GLU A 106 9.22 9.78 -10.31
N LEU A 107 9.28 8.47 -10.03
CA LEU A 107 8.80 7.87 -8.80
C LEU A 107 9.46 8.52 -7.58
N ILE A 108 10.78 8.58 -7.54
CA ILE A 108 11.53 9.22 -6.44
C ILE A 108 11.10 10.68 -6.29
N ALA A 109 11.02 11.44 -7.39
CA ALA A 109 10.66 12.86 -7.36
C ALA A 109 9.23 13.09 -6.84
N ASN A 110 8.27 12.22 -7.21
CA ASN A 110 6.89 12.33 -6.75
C ASN A 110 6.75 11.96 -5.28
N LEU A 111 7.43 10.91 -4.83
CA LEU A 111 7.44 10.50 -3.41
C LEU A 111 8.11 11.53 -2.50
N GLN A 112 9.13 12.24 -2.99
CA GLN A 112 9.74 13.34 -2.26
C GLN A 112 8.79 14.53 -2.08
N LYS A 113 7.94 14.84 -3.08
CA LYS A 113 6.96 15.94 -2.99
C LYS A 113 5.83 15.63 -2.01
N SER A 114 5.41 14.36 -1.92
CA SER A 114 4.36 13.91 -0.99
C SER A 114 4.83 13.77 0.46
N SER A 115 6.14 13.79 0.72
CA SER A 115 6.72 13.75 2.07
C SER A 115 6.49 15.02 2.91
N ASN A 116 5.67 15.97 2.45
CA ASN A 116 5.25 17.10 3.27
C ASN A 116 4.26 16.62 4.36
N PRO A 117 4.51 16.89 5.66
CA PRO A 117 3.83 16.27 6.79
C PRO A 117 2.33 16.64 6.94
N SER A 118 1.79 17.49 6.07
CA SER A 118 0.41 17.98 6.16
C SER A 118 -0.66 17.03 5.60
N VAL A 119 -0.27 15.96 4.89
CA VAL A 119 -1.21 15.05 4.19
C VAL A 119 -1.24 13.62 4.74
N ALA A 120 -0.35 13.26 5.67
CA ALA A 120 -0.27 11.90 6.23
C ALA A 120 -1.42 11.54 7.19
N ALA A 121 -2.23 12.51 7.62
CA ALA A 121 -3.20 12.29 8.69
C ALA A 121 -4.53 11.62 8.24
N HIS A 122 -4.87 11.58 6.95
CA HIS A 122 -6.21 11.10 6.54
C HIS A 122 -6.30 10.39 5.17
N GLY A 123 -5.21 10.19 4.44
CA GLY A 123 -5.30 9.69 3.07
C GLY A 123 -4.59 8.35 2.89
N THR A 124 -5.34 7.32 2.49
CA THR A 124 -4.84 6.12 1.81
C THR A 124 -3.98 6.59 0.64
N PHE A 125 -2.66 6.72 0.83
CA PHE A 125 -1.76 7.16 -0.22
C PHE A 125 -1.58 6.01 -1.20
N LYS A 126 -2.50 5.93 -2.16
CA LYS A 126 -2.45 4.99 -3.27
C LYS A 126 -1.32 5.42 -4.18
N LEU A 127 -0.15 4.77 -4.05
CA LEU A 127 1.01 4.98 -4.92
C LEU A 127 0.63 4.93 -6.41
N ARG A 128 -0.38 4.10 -6.75
CA ARG A 128 -0.93 3.99 -8.11
C ARG A 128 -1.49 5.30 -8.67
N GLN A 129 -2.10 6.17 -7.86
CA GLN A 129 -2.68 7.43 -8.33
C GLN A 129 -1.63 8.49 -8.72
N LEU A 130 -0.38 8.34 -8.30
CA LEU A 130 0.70 9.26 -8.71
C LEU A 130 1.24 8.97 -10.12
N PHE A 131 0.97 7.79 -10.67
CA PHE A 131 1.57 7.32 -11.93
C PHE A 131 0.52 6.82 -12.94
N SER A 132 -0.77 7.02 -12.66
CA SER A 132 -1.79 6.91 -13.70
C SER A 132 -1.60 8.06 -14.68
N ASP A 133 -1.27 7.72 -15.92
CA ASP A 133 -1.23 8.66 -17.04
C ASP A 133 -2.52 9.51 -17.09
N PRO A 134 -2.45 10.85 -17.12
CA PRO A 134 -3.62 11.71 -17.28
C PRO A 134 -4.26 11.61 -18.67
N ASN A 135 -3.80 10.69 -19.54
CA ASN A 135 -4.27 10.51 -20.91
C ASN A 135 -4.98 9.17 -21.12
N SER A 136 -5.94 8.85 -20.24
CA SER A 136 -7.09 8.03 -20.65
C SER A 136 -8.28 8.98 -20.73
N GLU A 137 -8.59 9.40 -21.95
CA GLU A 137 -9.81 10.11 -22.29
C GLU A 137 -10.99 9.18 -21.93
N GLU A 138 -11.55 9.37 -20.74
CA GLU A 138 -12.83 8.80 -20.34
C GLU A 138 -13.90 9.44 -21.24
N GLU A 139 -14.26 8.72 -22.30
CA GLU A 139 -15.35 9.07 -23.21
C GLU A 139 -16.68 9.04 -22.44
N ASP A 140 -17.20 10.25 -22.19
CA ASP A 140 -18.51 10.55 -21.65
C ASP A 140 -19.62 9.81 -22.41
N THR A 141 -20.27 8.84 -21.76
CA THR A 141 -21.57 8.31 -22.23
C THR A 141 -22.67 8.67 -21.21
N PRO A 142 -23.55 9.65 -21.53
CA PRO A 142 -24.61 10.04 -20.61
C PRO A 142 -25.90 9.21 -20.78
N LYS A 143 -26.30 8.59 -19.66
CA LYS A 143 -27.64 8.67 -19.00
C LYS A 143 -28.84 7.91 -19.59
N SER A 144 -29.49 7.09 -18.73
CA SER A 144 -30.95 7.20 -18.52
C SER A 144 -31.47 6.64 -17.16
N LYS A 145 -31.71 7.58 -16.25
CA LYS A 145 -32.86 7.78 -15.34
C LYS A 145 -33.54 6.59 -14.62
N SER A 146 -33.32 6.58 -13.30
CA SER A 146 -34.31 6.69 -12.21
C SER A 146 -35.50 5.72 -12.18
N ARG A 147 -35.60 4.97 -11.06
CA ARG A 147 -36.79 4.88 -10.20
C ARG A 147 -36.38 4.20 -8.89
N GLY A 148 -36.61 4.87 -7.76
CA GLY A 148 -36.22 4.37 -6.43
C GLY A 148 -37.05 3.18 -5.97
N LEU A 149 -36.52 2.46 -4.98
CA LEU A 149 -37.20 2.10 -3.72
C LEU A 149 -36.25 1.25 -2.85
N GLN A 150 -36.03 1.73 -1.61
CA GLN A 150 -36.05 0.98 -0.34
C GLN A 150 -35.18 -0.28 -0.16
N LEU A 151 -34.12 -0.05 0.61
CA LEU A 151 -33.39 -0.95 1.50
C LEU A 151 -34.27 -2.01 2.19
N LYS A 152 -33.93 -3.31 2.05
CA LYS A 152 -34.29 -4.37 3.02
C LYS A 152 -33.21 -5.45 3.06
N PHE A 153 -32.25 -5.29 3.95
CA PHE A 153 -31.41 -6.41 4.42
C PHE A 153 -32.23 -7.20 5.44
N LYS A 154 -32.33 -8.50 5.24
CA LYS A 154 -32.99 -9.44 6.16
C LYS A 154 -31.88 -10.29 6.77
N THR A 155 -31.26 -9.80 7.84
CA THR A 155 -30.41 -10.61 8.72
C THR A 155 -31.24 -11.12 9.89
N HIS A 156 -30.97 -12.36 10.25
CA HIS A 156 -31.81 -13.19 11.07
C HIS A 156 -31.50 -12.95 12.54
N LEU A 157 -32.53 -12.55 13.28
CA LEU A 157 -32.90 -13.04 14.61
C LEU A 157 -31.80 -13.14 15.68
N GLY A 158 -31.83 -12.17 16.61
CA GLY A 158 -31.67 -12.48 18.03
C GLY A 158 -30.79 -11.53 18.84
N SER A 159 -31.37 -10.44 19.37
CA SER A 159 -31.23 -10.12 20.80
C SER A 159 -32.24 -9.05 21.19
N LYS A 160 -32.93 -9.23 22.33
CA LYS A 160 -33.87 -8.26 22.89
C LYS A 160 -33.08 -7.22 23.69
N THR A 161 -33.27 -5.94 23.41
CA THR A 161 -32.90 -4.86 24.33
C THR A 161 -34.15 -4.02 24.57
N VAL A 162 -34.60 -3.97 25.82
CA VAL A 162 -35.64 -3.06 26.30
C VAL A 162 -34.98 -1.70 26.52
N THR A 163 -35.64 -0.61 26.14
CA THR A 163 -35.13 0.75 26.34
C THR A 163 -36.08 1.45 27.29
N ASP A 164 -35.60 1.78 28.49
CA ASP A 164 -36.33 2.60 29.45
C ASP A 164 -36.27 4.08 29.05
N GLU A 165 -37.25 4.84 29.53
CA GLU A 165 -37.60 6.22 29.14
C GLU A 165 -36.61 7.32 29.57
N ASP A 166 -35.48 6.95 30.18
CA ASP A 166 -34.40 7.88 30.60
C ASP A 166 -33.06 7.67 29.85
N GLY A 167 -33.09 7.10 28.65
CA GLY A 167 -32.08 7.37 27.60
C GLY A 167 -30.61 6.97 27.85
N TRP A 168 -30.31 6.15 28.86
CA TRP A 168 -28.99 5.55 29.06
C TRP A 168 -29.09 4.03 29.13
N THR A 169 -28.30 3.31 28.34
CA THR A 169 -28.24 1.85 28.35
C THR A 169 -27.13 1.38 29.29
N THR A 170 -27.51 0.69 30.38
CA THR A 170 -26.56 -0.04 31.23
C THR A 170 -26.19 -1.35 30.55
N VAL A 171 -24.90 -1.57 30.31
CA VAL A 171 -24.37 -2.89 29.94
C VAL A 171 -24.22 -3.73 31.21
N LEU A 172 -24.83 -4.92 31.23
CA LEU A 172 -24.51 -5.99 32.18
C LEU A 172 -23.23 -6.70 31.74
#